data_AF-K3XPL0-F1
#
_entry.id   AF-K3XPL0-F1
#
_cell.length_a   1.000
_cell.length_b   1.000
_cell.length_c   1.000
_cell.angle_alpha   90.00
_cell.angle_beta   90.00
_cell.angle_gamma   90.00
#
_symmetry.space_group_name_H-M   'P 1'
#
loop_
_entity.id
_entity.type
_entity.pdbx_description
1 polymer ?
#
loop_
_entity_poly.entity_id
_entity_poly.type
_entity_poly.pdbx_seq_one_letter_code
_entity_poly.pdbx_strand_id
1 'polypeptide(L)'
;MDHQPLHWGTHGSFLGINLGADGHTLVTYSQLSNWGQCSFWEDFNAEPFTAGDRVFSFDANPCDYFTEGKAKATTISLSVLVTIEMFNSLNALSEDASLLTMPPWVNPWLLLAMAVSFDLHFLTLYVPFFASAFGIVPLSFNEWMLVLVVAFPVIIIDEALKLVRRCVLRLCRPSMKLKAD
;
A
#
# COMPACT_ATOMS: atom_id res chain seq x y z
N MET A 1 9.53 33.19 -30.26
CA MET A 1 9.11 31.86 -30.77
C MET A 1 8.96 30.99 -29.56
N ASP A 2 7.80 31.14 -28.94
CA ASP A 2 7.44 30.60 -27.64
C ASP A 2 7.12 29.11 -27.75
N HIS A 3 7.99 28.28 -27.19
CA HIS A 3 7.65 26.89 -26.89
C HIS A 3 7.07 26.84 -25.48
N GLN A 4 5.74 26.88 -25.38
CA GLN A 4 4.98 26.59 -24.15
C GLN A 4 5.34 25.20 -23.62
N PRO A 5 5.83 25.05 -22.38
CA PRO A 5 5.86 23.75 -21.74
C PRO A 5 4.43 23.42 -21.26
N LEU A 6 3.94 22.24 -21.66
CA LEU A 6 2.71 21.66 -21.15
C LEU A 6 2.83 21.49 -19.62
N HIS A 7 2.15 22.38 -18.91
CA HIS A 7 1.99 22.41 -17.45
C HIS A 7 1.06 21.27 -16.99
N TRP A 8 1.46 20.02 -17.19
CA TRP A 8 0.78 18.87 -16.58
C TRP A 8 1.71 18.18 -15.60
N GLY A 9 1.39 18.29 -14.31
CA GLY A 9 1.40 17.10 -13.48
C GLY A 9 2.45 16.95 -12.37
N THR A 10 2.93 18.01 -11.73
CA THR A 10 3.38 17.90 -10.33
C THR A 10 2.84 19.08 -9.54
N HIS A 11 1.65 18.92 -8.96
CA HIS A 11 1.22 19.87 -7.93
C HIS A 11 2.18 19.68 -6.74
N GLY A 12 2.90 20.73 -6.35
CA GLY A 12 3.76 20.74 -5.15
C GLY A 12 2.99 20.51 -3.85
N SER A 13 1.66 20.39 -3.92
CA SER A 13 0.81 20.01 -2.80
C SER A 13 -0.28 19.03 -3.23
N PHE A 14 -0.45 17.92 -2.50
CA PHE A 14 -1.54 16.96 -2.68
C PHE A 14 -2.24 16.75 -1.34
N LEU A 15 -3.58 16.90 -1.30
CA LEU A 15 -4.37 16.83 -0.05
C LEU A 15 -3.86 17.78 1.07
N GLY A 16 -3.36 18.97 0.71
CA GLY A 16 -2.82 19.94 1.68
C GLY A 16 -1.42 19.60 2.22
N ILE A 17 -0.81 18.51 1.77
CA ILE A 17 0.56 18.11 2.10
C ILE A 17 1.48 18.72 1.06
N ASN A 18 2.46 19.54 1.46
CA ASN A 18 3.47 20.09 0.57
C ASN A 18 4.54 19.03 0.27
N LEU A 19 4.52 18.49 -0.96
CA LEU A 19 5.44 17.46 -1.47
C LEU A 19 6.75 18.05 -2.03
N GLY A 20 6.96 19.36 -1.92
CA GLY A 20 8.22 20.03 -2.27
C GLY A 20 8.92 20.66 -1.06
N ALA A 21 8.44 20.39 0.16
CA ALA A 21 9.02 20.88 1.41
C ALA A 21 10.02 19.89 2.05
N ASP A 22 10.23 18.76 1.40
CA ASP A 22 11.01 17.60 1.82
C ASP A 22 12.48 17.63 1.37
N GLY A 23 12.93 18.71 0.72
CA GLY A 23 14.34 18.90 0.32
C GLY A 23 14.73 18.19 -0.98
N HIS A 24 13.82 17.40 -1.57
CA HIS A 24 14.03 16.78 -2.87
C HIS A 24 13.88 17.80 -4.02
N THR A 25 14.77 17.74 -5.00
CA THR A 25 14.66 18.56 -6.20
C THR A 25 13.46 18.08 -7.04
N LEU A 26 12.54 18.99 -7.35
CA LEU A 26 11.35 18.69 -8.15
C LEU A 26 11.75 18.29 -9.57
N VAL A 27 11.47 17.05 -9.96
CA VAL A 27 11.78 16.51 -11.29
C VAL A 27 10.59 16.73 -12.23
N THR A 28 10.84 17.20 -13.45
CA THR A 28 9.79 17.35 -14.46
C THR A 28 9.36 16.00 -15.04
N TYR A 29 8.11 15.89 -15.53
CA TYR A 29 7.61 14.64 -16.13
C TYR A 29 8.49 14.14 -17.29
N SER A 30 9.02 15.04 -18.13
CA SER A 30 9.90 14.68 -19.24
C SER A 30 11.25 14.12 -18.79
N GLN A 31 11.76 14.59 -17.66
CA GLN A 31 12.92 14.00 -17.00
C GLN A 31 12.52 12.63 -16.45
N LEU A 32 11.43 12.53 -15.69
CA LEU A 32 10.98 11.27 -15.10
C LEU A 32 10.69 10.17 -16.14
N SER A 33 10.14 10.51 -17.31
CA SER A 33 9.91 9.54 -18.39
C SER A 33 11.20 9.05 -19.05
N ASN A 34 12.27 9.84 -18.96
CA ASN A 34 13.61 9.51 -19.47
C ASN A 34 14.62 9.32 -18.32
N TRP A 35 14.19 8.74 -17.20
CA TRP A 35 15.01 8.53 -16.01
C TRP A 35 16.32 7.75 -16.27
N GLY A 36 16.39 6.94 -17.34
CA GLY A 36 17.62 6.27 -17.77
C GLY A 36 18.73 7.21 -18.26
N GLN A 37 18.41 8.49 -18.53
CA GLN A 37 19.37 9.55 -18.89
C GLN A 37 19.74 10.43 -17.69
N CYS A 38 19.48 9.98 -16.47
CA CYS A 38 19.71 10.76 -15.24
C CYS A 38 21.16 11.26 -15.09
N SER A 39 22.15 10.57 -15.67
CA SER A 39 23.56 11.01 -15.66
C SER A 39 23.80 12.39 -16.29
N PHE A 40 22.86 12.89 -17.11
CA PHE A 40 22.94 14.21 -17.75
C PHE A 40 22.20 15.31 -16.98
N TRP A 41 21.58 14.99 -15.84
CA TRP A 41 20.84 15.97 -15.05
C TRP A 41 21.78 16.60 -14.01
N GLU A 42 21.99 17.92 -14.09
CA GLU A 42 22.89 18.64 -13.18
C GLU A 42 22.18 19.10 -11.89
N ASP A 43 20.85 19.15 -11.89
CA ASP A 43 20.03 19.72 -10.81
C ASP A 43 19.29 18.67 -9.95
N PHE A 44 19.65 17.39 -10.02
CA PHE A 44 18.97 16.34 -9.25
C PHE A 44 19.70 16.02 -7.95
N ASN A 45 19.05 16.31 -6.82
CA ASN A 45 19.51 15.93 -5.48
C ASN A 45 18.41 15.17 -4.74
N ALA A 46 18.77 14.01 -4.18
CA ALA A 46 17.87 13.17 -3.41
C ALA A 46 18.35 13.05 -1.96
N GLU A 47 17.52 13.45 -1.01
CA GLU A 47 17.81 13.28 0.41
C GLU A 47 17.93 11.79 0.78
N PRO A 48 18.88 11.43 1.67
CA PRO A 48 19.03 10.07 2.14
C PRO A 48 17.79 9.63 2.91
N PHE A 49 17.38 8.37 2.72
CA PHE A 49 16.29 7.78 3.47
C PHE A 49 16.72 6.51 4.19
N THR A 50 16.08 6.23 5.33
CA THR A 50 16.33 5.00 6.11
C THR A 50 15.26 3.96 5.79
N ALA A 51 15.66 2.71 5.51
CA ALA A 51 14.76 1.57 5.37
C ALA A 51 15.30 0.37 6.17
N GLY A 52 14.58 -0.05 7.21
CA GLY A 52 15.15 -1.03 8.13
C GLY A 52 16.37 -0.48 8.86
N ASP A 53 17.40 -1.33 8.92
CA ASP A 53 18.73 -1.00 9.45
C ASP A 53 19.67 -0.39 8.40
N ARG A 54 19.19 -0.16 7.16
CA ARG A 54 20.00 0.37 6.06
C ARG A 54 19.63 1.82 5.77
N VAL A 55 20.65 2.68 5.72
CA VAL A 55 20.53 4.06 5.25
C VAL A 55 20.94 4.08 3.79
N PHE A 56 20.04 4.51 2.93
CA PHE A 56 20.31 4.75 1.51
C PHE A 56 20.71 6.21 1.35
N SER A 57 21.98 6.44 1.05
CA SER A 57 22.55 7.77 0.79
C SER A 57 22.85 7.93 -0.69
N PHE A 58 22.33 9.00 -1.30
CA PHE A 58 22.46 9.27 -2.73
C PHE A 58 23.52 10.35 -3.05
N ASP A 59 24.36 10.69 -2.08
CA ASP A 59 25.37 11.76 -2.18
C ASP A 59 26.45 11.47 -3.24
N ALA A 60 26.74 10.19 -3.49
CA ALA A 60 27.74 9.78 -4.47
C ALA A 60 27.20 9.76 -5.91
N ASN A 61 25.98 9.27 -6.10
CA ASN A 61 25.27 9.24 -7.38
C ASN A 61 23.77 9.43 -7.13
N PRO A 62 23.18 10.57 -7.48
CA PRO A 62 21.77 10.83 -7.20
C PRO A 62 20.84 9.90 -8.00
N CYS A 63 21.30 9.40 -9.15
CA CYS A 63 20.54 8.49 -10.02
C CYS A 63 20.23 7.13 -9.39
N ASP A 64 20.96 6.71 -8.35
CA ASP A 64 20.69 5.46 -7.63
C ASP A 64 19.34 5.48 -6.88
N TYR A 65 18.76 6.67 -6.69
CA TYR A 65 17.40 6.84 -6.19
C TYR A 65 16.36 6.10 -7.04
N PHE A 66 16.51 6.08 -8.37
CA PHE A 66 15.56 5.43 -9.29
C PHE A 66 15.75 3.92 -9.39
N THR A 67 16.92 3.40 -9.01
CA THR A 67 17.26 1.97 -9.06
C THR A 67 17.08 1.33 -7.70
N GLU A 68 17.85 1.76 -6.70
CA GLU A 68 17.82 1.23 -5.33
C GLU A 68 16.59 1.72 -4.55
N GLY A 69 16.23 3.00 -4.72
CA GLY A 69 15.05 3.57 -4.06
C GLY A 69 13.73 2.94 -4.49
N LYS A 70 13.67 2.47 -5.74
CA LYS A 70 12.51 1.73 -6.26
C LYS A 70 12.26 0.43 -5.50
N ALA A 71 13.30 -0.27 -5.04
CA ALA A 71 13.16 -1.54 -4.34
C ALA A 71 12.30 -1.39 -3.06
N LYS A 72 12.56 -0.32 -2.30
CA LYS A 72 11.78 0.03 -1.11
C LYS A 72 10.32 0.32 -1.43
N ALA A 73 10.07 1.20 -2.40
CA ALA A 73 8.70 1.57 -2.79
C ALA A 73 7.90 0.35 -3.27
N THR A 74 8.53 -0.53 -4.05
CA THR A 74 7.95 -1.79 -4.53
C THR A 74 7.58 -2.69 -3.35
N THR A 75 8.47 -2.80 -2.35
CA THR A 75 8.23 -3.65 -1.17
C THR A 75 7.07 -3.15 -0.32
N ILE A 76 7.00 -1.84 -0.07
CA ILE A 76 5.89 -1.22 0.69
C ILE A 76 4.57 -1.45 -0.08
N SER A 77 4.56 -1.23 -1.39
CA SER A 77 3.36 -1.45 -2.22
C SER A 77 2.90 -2.92 -2.16
N LEU A 78 3.83 -3.88 -2.31
CA LEU A 78 3.51 -5.30 -2.23
C LEU A 78 2.96 -5.68 -0.84
N SER A 79 3.57 -5.15 0.23
CA SER A 79 3.17 -5.45 1.61
C SER A 79 1.78 -4.88 1.94
N VAL A 80 1.46 -3.67 1.46
CA VAL A 80 0.12 -3.09 1.56
C VAL A 80 -0.90 -3.96 0.84
N LEU A 81 -0.60 -4.38 -0.40
CA LEU A 81 -1.51 -5.21 -1.18
C LEU A 81 -1.79 -6.55 -0.48
N VAL A 82 -0.74 -7.26 -0.03
CA VAL A 82 -0.90 -8.53 0.69
C VAL A 82 -1.71 -8.33 1.97
N THR A 83 -1.44 -7.26 2.74
CA THR A 83 -2.17 -6.94 3.97
C THR A 83 -3.66 -6.68 3.69
N ILE A 84 -3.97 -5.95 2.62
CA ILE A 84 -5.34 -5.69 2.17
C ILE A 84 -6.06 -6.99 1.79
N GLU A 85 -5.41 -7.89 1.04
CA GLU A 85 -6.00 -9.17 0.67
C GLU A 85 -6.29 -10.05 1.89
N MET A 86 -5.40 -10.04 2.89
CA MET A 86 -5.65 -10.75 4.15
C MET A 86 -6.84 -10.15 4.91
N PHE A 87 -6.96 -8.82 4.97
CA PHE A 87 -8.14 -8.17 5.55
C PHE A 87 -9.42 -8.46 4.75
N ASN A 88 -9.34 -8.50 3.42
CA ASN A 88 -10.44 -8.87 2.55
C ASN A 88 -10.90 -10.32 2.82
N SER A 89 -9.97 -11.26 3.02
CA SER A 89 -10.30 -12.65 3.35
C SER A 89 -11.01 -12.78 4.71
N LEU A 90 -10.59 -11.99 5.72
CA LEU A 90 -11.29 -11.88 7.00
C LEU A 90 -12.67 -11.22 6.86
N ASN A 91 -12.78 -10.25 5.95
CA ASN A 91 -14.04 -9.60 5.64
C ASN A 91 -15.04 -10.54 4.95
N ALA A 92 -14.58 -11.42 4.06
CA ALA A 92 -15.39 -12.48 3.47
C ALA A 92 -15.84 -13.52 4.53
N LEU A 93 -14.97 -13.88 5.47
CA LEU A 93 -15.34 -14.77 6.59
C LEU A 93 -16.43 -14.16 7.48
N SER A 94 -16.39 -12.83 7.69
CA SER A 94 -17.38 -12.11 8.51
C SER A 94 -18.67 -11.73 7.75
N GLU A 95 -18.80 -12.11 6.48
CA GLU A 95 -20.08 -11.99 5.75
C GLU A 95 -21.15 -12.90 6.36
N ASP A 96 -20.76 -14.09 6.85
CA ASP A 96 -21.66 -15.07 7.50
C ASP A 96 -22.05 -14.70 8.95
N ALA A 97 -21.21 -13.94 9.66
CA ALA A 97 -21.56 -13.27 10.92
C ALA A 97 -20.59 -12.12 11.26
N SER A 98 -21.09 -11.09 11.95
CA SER A 98 -20.27 -9.94 12.39
C SER A 98 -18.96 -10.39 13.06
N LEU A 99 -17.86 -9.71 12.73
CA LEU A 99 -16.50 -9.90 13.29
C LEU A 99 -16.46 -9.82 14.84
N LEU A 100 -17.47 -9.17 15.46
CA LEU A 100 -17.63 -9.05 16.91
C LEU A 100 -18.40 -10.21 17.57
N THR A 101 -19.14 -11.01 16.80
CA THR A 101 -20.01 -12.08 17.33
C THR A 101 -19.55 -13.49 16.99
N MET A 102 -18.72 -13.68 15.97
CA MET A 102 -18.07 -14.97 15.72
C MET A 102 -16.55 -14.85 15.88
N PRO A 103 -15.94 -15.64 16.80
CA PRO A 103 -14.49 -15.68 16.91
C PRO A 103 -13.89 -16.32 15.64
N PRO A 104 -12.71 -15.88 15.18
CA PRO A 104 -12.11 -16.30 13.90
C PRO A 104 -11.83 -17.82 13.79
N TRP A 105 -11.91 -18.56 14.90
CA TRP A 105 -11.61 -19.98 15.04
C TRP A 105 -12.67 -20.92 14.46
N VAL A 106 -13.77 -20.41 13.91
CA VAL A 106 -14.87 -21.21 13.32
C VAL A 106 -14.42 -21.95 12.05
N ASN A 107 -13.43 -21.42 11.32
CA ASN A 107 -12.82 -22.09 10.17
C ASN A 107 -11.29 -22.17 10.31
N PRO A 108 -10.76 -23.23 10.96
CA PRO A 108 -9.33 -23.38 11.17
C PRO A 108 -8.54 -23.55 9.87
N TRP A 109 -9.16 -24.07 8.80
CA TRP A 109 -8.52 -24.22 7.49
C TRP A 109 -8.29 -22.87 6.80
N LEU A 110 -9.22 -21.93 6.93
CA LEU A 110 -9.05 -20.58 6.41
C LEU A 110 -7.98 -19.81 7.19
N LEU A 111 -7.96 -19.94 8.52
CA LEU A 111 -6.90 -19.36 9.34
C LEU A 111 -5.52 -19.94 9.01
N LEU A 112 -5.44 -21.24 8.71
CA LEU A 112 -4.20 -21.87 8.27
C LEU A 112 -3.74 -21.29 6.93
N ALA A 113 -4.65 -21.12 5.96
CA ALA A 113 -4.31 -20.52 4.66
C ALA A 113 -3.81 -19.07 4.80
N MET A 114 -4.41 -18.30 5.70
CA MET A 114 -3.95 -16.95 6.03
C MET A 114 -2.58 -16.94 6.70
N ALA A 115 -2.36 -17.81 7.69
CA ALA A 115 -1.07 -17.94 8.38
C ALA A 115 0.04 -18.28 7.38
N VAL A 116 -0.18 -19.28 6.52
CA VAL A 116 0.75 -19.66 5.45
C VAL A 116 1.02 -18.49 4.50
N SER A 117 0.01 -17.66 4.20
CA SER A 117 0.19 -16.49 3.33
C SER A 117 1.07 -15.40 3.98
N PHE A 118 0.88 -15.13 5.26
CA PHE A 118 1.75 -14.22 6.02
C PHE A 118 3.16 -14.79 6.18
N ASP A 119 3.29 -16.09 6.49
CA ASP A 119 4.58 -16.77 6.59
C ASP A 119 5.35 -16.69 5.27
N LEU A 120 4.68 -16.91 4.14
CA LEU A 120 5.29 -16.78 2.82
C LEU A 120 5.73 -15.33 2.55
N HIS A 121 4.94 -14.35 2.96
CA HIS A 121 5.31 -12.94 2.83
C HIS A 121 6.53 -12.58 3.68
N PHE A 122 6.65 -13.10 4.91
CA PHE A 122 7.87 -12.95 5.70
C PHE A 122 9.05 -13.68 5.09
N LEU A 123 8.82 -14.86 4.51
CA LEU A 123 9.85 -15.65 3.84
C LEU A 123 10.45 -14.87 2.65
N THR A 124 9.62 -14.22 1.83
CA THR A 124 10.15 -13.42 0.71
C THR A 124 10.95 -12.20 1.16
N LEU A 125 10.57 -11.58 2.30
CA LEU A 125 11.28 -10.41 2.86
C LEU A 125 12.59 -10.77 3.56
N TYR A 126 12.62 -11.86 4.32
CA TYR A 126 13.78 -12.20 5.18
C TYR A 126 14.74 -13.21 4.56
N VAL A 127 14.32 -13.98 3.56
CA VAL A 127 15.21 -14.91 2.86
C VAL A 127 15.93 -14.18 1.72
N PRO A 128 17.27 -14.05 1.77
CA PRO A 128 18.03 -13.23 0.83
C PRO A 128 17.93 -13.72 -0.62
N PHE A 129 17.70 -15.01 -0.84
CA PHE A 129 17.46 -15.57 -2.18
C PHE A 129 16.23 -14.97 -2.85
N PHE A 130 15.10 -14.92 -2.13
CA PHE A 130 13.87 -14.33 -2.63
C PHE A 130 13.96 -12.81 -2.70
N ALA A 131 14.59 -12.17 -1.70
CA ALA A 131 14.80 -10.74 -1.71
C ALA A 131 15.60 -10.26 -2.93
N SER A 132 16.65 -10.98 -3.31
CA SER A 132 17.43 -10.68 -4.52
C SER A 132 16.68 -10.98 -5.82
N ALA A 133 15.83 -12.01 -5.84
CA ALA A 133 15.05 -12.38 -7.03
C ALA A 133 13.94 -11.36 -7.34
N PHE A 134 13.31 -10.80 -6.30
CA PHE A 134 12.25 -9.79 -6.44
C PHE A 134 12.75 -8.35 -6.36
N GLY A 135 14.02 -8.13 -5.99
CA GLY A 135 14.58 -6.79 -5.81
C GLY A 135 13.89 -6.02 -4.69
N ILE A 136 13.67 -6.68 -3.54
CA ILE A 136 12.95 -6.13 -2.39
C ILE A 136 13.87 -6.00 -1.17
N VAL A 137 13.48 -5.12 -0.23
CA VAL A 137 14.26 -4.78 0.97
C VAL A 137 13.44 -5.10 2.22
N PRO A 138 14.03 -5.68 3.29
CA PRO A 138 13.29 -5.96 4.51
C PRO A 138 12.73 -4.68 5.14
N LEU A 139 11.47 -4.73 5.56
CA LEU A 139 10.78 -3.60 6.21
C LEU A 139 11.13 -3.49 7.70
N SER A 140 11.29 -2.25 8.16
CA SER A 140 11.33 -1.87 9.58
C SER A 140 9.94 -1.88 10.22
N PHE A 141 9.91 -1.86 11.56
CA PHE A 141 8.65 -1.74 12.32
C PHE A 141 7.87 -0.46 11.99
N ASN A 142 8.56 0.66 11.75
CA ASN A 142 7.90 1.93 11.40
C ASN A 142 7.21 1.86 10.03
N GLU A 143 7.82 1.17 9.07
CA GLU A 143 7.22 0.96 7.74
C GLU A 143 6.05 0.00 7.81
N TRP A 144 6.14 -1.03 8.66
CA TRP A 144 4.99 -1.91 8.97
C TRP A 144 3.81 -1.15 9.55
N MET A 145 4.06 -0.21 10.48
CA MET A 145 3.02 0.69 10.98
C MET A 145 2.38 1.52 9.86
N LEU A 146 3.18 2.06 8.93
CA LEU A 146 2.66 2.78 7.77
C LEU A 146 1.80 1.88 6.88
N VAL A 147 2.26 0.66 6.58
CA VAL A 147 1.52 -0.34 5.80
C VAL A 147 0.15 -0.61 6.43
N LEU A 148 0.11 -0.80 7.75
CA LEU A 148 -1.14 -1.01 8.49
C LEU A 148 -2.06 0.21 8.46
N VAL A 149 -1.53 1.41 8.66
CA VAL A 149 -2.32 2.65 8.61
C VAL A 149 -2.94 2.86 7.22
N VAL A 150 -2.20 2.56 6.15
CA VAL A 150 -2.69 2.67 4.76
C VAL A 150 -3.72 1.58 4.45
N ALA A 151 -3.58 0.38 4.99
CA ALA A 151 -4.54 -0.71 4.80
C ALA A 151 -5.81 -0.56 5.66
N PHE A 152 -5.75 0.15 6.78
CA PHE A 152 -6.85 0.28 7.73
C PHE A 152 -8.16 0.86 7.15
N PRO A 153 -8.16 1.91 6.30
CA PRO A 153 -9.36 2.42 5.64
C PRO A 153 -10.16 1.37 4.88
N VAL A 154 -9.50 0.35 4.31
CA VAL A 154 -10.18 -0.72 3.57
C VAL A 154 -11.16 -1.47 4.47
N ILE A 155 -10.75 -1.78 5.70
CA ILE A 155 -11.60 -2.44 6.70
C ILE A 155 -12.84 -1.59 7.01
N ILE A 156 -12.66 -0.28 7.17
CA ILE A 156 -13.77 0.65 7.45
C ILE A 156 -14.76 0.65 6.29
N ILE A 157 -14.26 0.73 5.06
CA ILE A 157 -15.08 0.72 3.85
C ILE A 157 -15.87 -0.59 3.75
N ASP A 158 -15.22 -1.73 3.97
CA ASP A 158 -15.86 -3.05 3.92
C ASP A 158 -16.97 -3.21 4.98
N GLU A 159 -16.72 -2.80 6.23
CA GLU A 159 -17.74 -2.86 7.28
C GLU A 159 -18.89 -1.89 7.01
N ALA A 160 -18.61 -0.70 6.45
CA ALA A 160 -19.65 0.24 6.03
C ALA A 160 -20.53 -0.35 4.92
N LEU A 161 -19.95 -1.01 3.93
CA LEU A 161 -20.69 -1.69 2.86
C LEU A 161 -21.55 -2.85 3.41
N LYS A 162 -21.03 -3.63 4.36
CA LYS A 162 -21.82 -4.67 5.06
C LYS A 162 -23.00 -4.07 5.83
N LEU A 163 -22.80 -2.94 6.52
CA LEU A 163 -23.87 -2.24 7.25
C LEU A 163 -24.97 -1.77 6.29
N VAL A 164 -24.59 -1.12 5.18
CA VAL A 164 -25.53 -0.69 4.14
C VAL A 164 -26.30 -1.88 3.58
N ARG A 165 -25.63 -3.00 3.26
CA ARG A 165 -26.28 -4.23 2.78
C ARG A 165 -27.32 -4.74 3.79
N ARG A 166 -26.98 -4.80 5.09
CA ARG A 166 -27.92 -5.23 6.15
C ARG A 166 -29.11 -4.27 6.29
N CYS A 167 -28.88 -2.96 6.19
CA CYS A 167 -29.95 -1.96 6.22
C CYS A 167 -30.89 -2.09 5.02
N VAL A 168 -30.35 -2.21 3.80
CA VAL A 168 -31.13 -2.39 2.57
C VAL A 168 -31.92 -3.70 2.60
N LEU A 169 -31.31 -4.82 3.02
CA LEU A 169 -32.01 -6.11 3.13
C LEU A 169 -33.15 -6.07 4.17
N ARG A 170 -33.00 -5.33 5.27
CA ARG A 170 -34.09 -5.13 6.26
C ARG A 170 -35.22 -4.27 5.69
N LEU A 171 -34.90 -3.25 4.91
CA LEU A 171 -35.88 -2.37 4.26
C LEU A 171 -36.63 -3.05 3.10
N CYS A 172 -35.95 -3.93 2.36
CA CYS A 172 -36.52 -4.71 1.27
C CYS A 172 -37.27 -5.98 1.75
N ARG A 173 -37.51 -6.12 3.06
CA ARG A 173 -38.39 -7.14 3.63
C ARG A 173 -39.74 -6.54 4.06
N PRO A 174 -40.55 -5.94 3.15
CA PRO A 174 -41.91 -5.58 3.49
C PRO A 174 -42.76 -6.87 3.55
N SER A 175 -43.30 -7.15 4.74
CA SER A 175 -44.49 -7.99 4.99
C SER A 175 -44.49 -9.43 4.43
N MET A 176 -43.89 -10.36 5.18
CA MET A 176 -44.36 -11.76 5.23
C MET A 176 -44.73 -12.12 6.68
N LYS A 177 -45.45 -11.23 7.36
CA LYS A 177 -46.11 -11.47 8.65
C LYS A 177 -47.30 -10.50 8.78
N LEU A 178 -48.33 -10.71 7.96
CA LEU A 178 -49.67 -10.11 8.13
C LEU A 178 -50.68 -10.79 7.20
N LYS A 179 -50.78 -12.13 7.25
CA LYS A 179 -51.95 -12.88 6.76
C LYS A 179 -51.96 -14.32 7.29
N ALA A 180 -52.05 -14.46 8.60
CA ALA A 180 -52.49 -15.67 9.25
C ALA A 180 -53.10 -15.20 10.56
N ASP A 181 -54.37 -14.82 10.48
CA ASP A 181 -55.40 -14.78 11.54
C ASP A 181 -56.71 -14.28 10.89
#